data_AF-A0A7W6FT79-F1
#
_entry.id   AF-A0A7W6FT79-F1
#
_cell.length_a   1.000
_cell.length_b   1.000
_cell.length_c   1.000
_cell.angle_alpha   90.00
_cell.angle_beta   90.00
_cell.angle_gamma   90.00
#
_symmetry.space_group_name_H-M   'P 1'
#
loop_
_entity.id
_entity.type
_entity.pdbx_description
1 polymer ?
#
loop_
_entity_poly.entity_id
_entity_poly.type
_entity_poly.pdbx_seq_one_letter_code
_entity_poly.pdbx_strand_id
1 'polypeptide(L)'
;MAKAKRGRPRKRPPPEAYYVIEVAGWEWRYWINEARHSFDMTAVVENRDIIIHGTVRGPKLGKVTKAEVHLEPGWKLEEVKQPRDGEEILIGSIWMTTGVFQAMQRITNEAAASILQMLIADKIRFACVTTTPLHYRTGEIRRLTLQMDLADDEDVEP
;
A
#
# COMPACT_ATOMS: atom_id res chain seq x y z
N MET A 1 -24.96 -46.93 5.94
CA MET A 1 -24.31 -45.86 6.74
C MET A 1 -23.35 -45.08 5.83
N ALA A 2 -23.71 -43.86 5.45
CA ALA A 2 -22.90 -43.03 4.56
C ALA A 2 -21.77 -42.35 5.35
N LYS A 3 -20.51 -42.52 4.90
CA LYS A 3 -19.33 -41.87 5.50
C LYS A 3 -19.40 -40.36 5.28
N ALA A 4 -19.47 -39.60 6.35
CA ALA A 4 -19.38 -38.14 6.33
C ALA A 4 -18.02 -37.71 5.75
N LYS A 5 -18.05 -36.91 4.67
CA LYS A 5 -16.87 -36.26 4.09
C LYS A 5 -16.31 -35.30 5.14
N ARG A 6 -15.11 -35.61 5.66
CA ARG A 6 -14.35 -34.71 6.53
C ARG A 6 -14.10 -33.39 5.79
N GLY A 7 -14.64 -32.30 6.34
CA GLY A 7 -14.39 -30.94 5.84
C GLY A 7 -12.90 -30.65 5.81
N ARG A 8 -12.44 -30.07 4.69
CA ARG A 8 -11.05 -29.69 4.49
C ARG A 8 -10.68 -28.66 5.58
N PRO A 9 -9.58 -28.82 6.32
CA PRO A 9 -9.19 -27.86 7.35
C PRO A 9 -8.96 -26.48 6.71
N ARG A 10 -9.61 -25.45 7.28
CA ARG A 10 -9.38 -24.04 6.91
C ARG A 10 -7.90 -23.73 7.16
N LYS A 11 -7.16 -23.36 6.11
CA LYS A 11 -5.79 -22.87 6.24
C LYS A 11 -5.82 -21.61 7.12
N ARG A 12 -4.97 -21.54 8.15
CA ARG A 12 -4.77 -20.30 8.91
C ARG A 12 -4.28 -19.21 7.95
N PRO A 13 -4.69 -17.94 8.16
CA PRO A 13 -4.15 -16.83 7.39
C PRO A 13 -2.62 -16.84 7.52
N PRO A 14 -1.87 -16.50 6.46
CA PRO A 14 -0.43 -16.28 6.57
C PRO A 14 -0.13 -15.24 7.65
N PRO A 15 1.00 -15.34 8.38
CA PRO A 15 1.39 -14.33 9.34
C PRO A 15 1.51 -12.96 8.65
N GLU A 16 1.01 -11.90 9.26
CA GLU A 16 1.14 -10.54 8.73
C GLU A 16 2.39 -9.84 9.27
N ALA A 17 2.88 -8.85 8.54
CA ALA A 17 3.93 -7.96 8.99
C ALA A 17 3.40 -6.53 9.03
N TYR A 18 3.60 -5.85 10.15
CA TYR A 18 3.12 -4.49 10.38
C TYR A 18 4.29 -3.50 10.44
N TYR A 19 4.21 -2.44 9.64
CA TYR A 19 5.19 -1.36 9.59
C TYR A 19 4.53 -0.03 9.87
N VAL A 20 5.19 0.80 10.67
CA VAL A 20 4.77 2.17 10.95
C VAL A 20 5.78 3.12 10.35
N ILE A 21 5.30 4.08 9.57
CA ILE A 21 6.12 5.11 8.96
C ILE A 21 5.74 6.44 9.59
N GLU A 22 6.68 7.04 10.32
CA GLU A 22 6.55 8.39 10.86
C GLU A 22 6.88 9.39 9.75
N VAL A 23 5.88 10.19 9.38
CA VAL A 23 5.96 11.12 8.24
C VAL A 23 6.86 12.30 8.59
N ALA A 24 7.90 12.49 7.79
CA ALA A 24 8.85 13.60 7.88
C ALA A 24 8.62 14.67 6.81
N GLY A 25 7.96 14.32 5.71
CA GLY A 25 7.64 15.24 4.62
C GLY A 25 6.93 14.53 3.48
N TRP A 26 6.53 15.29 2.47
CA TRP A 26 5.88 14.74 1.29
C TRP A 26 6.22 15.56 0.03
N GLU A 27 6.12 14.90 -1.12
CA GLU A 27 6.26 15.51 -2.44
C GLU A 27 5.00 15.22 -3.26
N TRP A 28 4.63 16.15 -4.13
CA TRP A 28 3.66 15.91 -5.18
C TRP A 28 4.31 16.13 -6.52
N ARG A 29 4.13 15.17 -7.43
CA ARG A 29 4.69 15.22 -8.77
C ARG A 29 3.58 15.14 -9.78
N TYR A 30 3.76 15.90 -10.85
CA TYR A 30 2.87 15.97 -11.99
C TYR A 30 3.67 15.90 -13.26
N TRP A 31 3.30 15.00 -14.16
CA TRP A 31 3.87 15.00 -15.50
C TRP A 31 2.89 14.41 -16.50
N ILE A 32 3.07 14.83 -17.74
CA ILE A 32 2.28 14.38 -18.88
C ILE A 32 3.23 13.74 -19.88
N ASN A 33 2.92 12.53 -20.31
CA ASN A 33 3.68 11.80 -21.32
C ASN A 33 2.79 11.41 -22.50
N GLU A 34 3.40 11.18 -23.65
CA GLU A 34 2.75 10.47 -24.76
C GLU A 34 2.43 9.03 -24.35
N ALA A 35 1.24 8.54 -24.70
CA ALA A 35 0.85 7.16 -24.45
C ALA A 35 1.64 6.20 -25.35
N ARG A 36 2.69 5.57 -24.80
CA ARG A 36 3.53 4.61 -25.56
C ARG A 36 2.81 3.31 -25.99
N HIS A 37 1.55 3.11 -25.61
CA HIS A 37 0.79 1.88 -25.83
C HIS A 37 -0.60 2.07 -26.44
N SER A 38 -0.95 3.27 -26.91
CA SER A 38 -2.13 3.44 -27.76
C SER A 38 -1.73 3.28 -29.23
N PHE A 39 -2.53 2.55 -29.99
CA PHE A 39 -2.49 2.63 -31.46
C PHE A 39 -2.89 4.02 -31.99
N ASP A 40 -3.32 4.89 -31.08
CA ASP A 40 -3.71 6.27 -31.32
C ASP A 40 -2.55 7.20 -30.94
N MET A 41 -1.92 7.83 -31.95
CA MET A 41 -0.84 8.81 -31.80
C MET A 41 -1.29 10.14 -31.17
N THR A 42 -2.54 10.24 -30.72
CA THR A 42 -3.08 11.43 -30.03
C THR A 42 -3.32 11.22 -28.53
N ALA A 43 -3.10 10.00 -28.01
CA ALA A 43 -3.38 9.75 -26.60
C ALA A 43 -2.23 10.21 -25.70
N VAL A 44 -2.63 10.92 -24.64
CA VAL A 44 -1.75 11.49 -23.63
C VAL A 44 -2.04 10.81 -22.30
N VAL A 45 -0.99 10.44 -21.57
CA VAL A 45 -1.11 9.90 -20.21
C VAL A 45 -0.71 10.98 -19.22
N GLU A 46 -1.70 11.42 -18.45
CA GLU A 46 -1.49 12.24 -17.28
C GLU A 46 -1.05 11.35 -16.11
N ASN A 47 0.02 11.74 -15.43
CA ASN A 47 0.52 11.04 -14.25
C ASN A 47 0.61 12.02 -13.08
N ARG A 48 0.19 11.51 -11.92
CA ARG A 48 0.23 12.20 -10.64
C ARG A 48 0.90 11.25 -9.67
N ASP A 49 1.65 11.76 -8.72
CA ASP A 49 2.25 10.93 -7.67
C ASP A 49 2.33 11.73 -6.39
N ILE A 50 1.98 11.09 -5.28
CA ILE A 50 2.15 11.64 -3.93
C ILE A 50 3.13 10.72 -3.23
N ILE A 51 4.29 11.27 -2.86
CA ILE A 51 5.35 10.52 -2.21
C ILE A 51 5.46 11.02 -0.76
N ILE A 52 5.22 10.13 0.19
CA ILE A 52 5.38 10.41 1.62
C ILE A 52 6.76 9.90 2.04
N HIS A 53 7.57 10.77 2.62
CA HIS A 53 8.88 10.45 3.16
C HIS A 53 8.82 10.34 4.68
N GLY A 54 9.59 9.41 5.25
CA GLY A 54 9.58 9.22 6.69
C GLY A 54 10.64 8.29 7.23
N THR A 55 10.49 7.95 8.50
CA THR A 55 11.27 6.89 9.14
C THR A 55 10.39 5.68 9.41
N VAL A 56 10.93 4.48 9.22
CA VAL A 56 10.17 3.23 9.33
C VAL A 56 10.53 2.43 10.56
N ARG A 57 9.51 1.86 11.20
CA ARG A 57 9.63 0.86 12.27
C ARG A 57 8.82 -0.37 11.89
N GLY A 58 9.31 -1.55 12.25
CA GLY A 58 8.65 -2.80 11.90
C GLY A 58 9.61 -4.00 11.90
N PRO A 59 9.10 -5.19 11.60
CA PRO A 59 9.89 -6.41 11.63
C PRO A 59 10.91 -6.46 10.47
N LYS A 60 12.03 -7.16 10.69
CA LYS A 60 12.98 -7.55 9.62
C LYS A 60 13.55 -6.41 8.75
N LEU A 61 13.62 -5.18 9.27
CA LEU A 61 14.15 -4.01 8.56
C LEU A 61 15.70 -4.01 8.40
N GLY A 62 16.43 -4.75 9.23
CA GLY A 62 17.89 -4.73 9.20
C GLY A 62 18.44 -3.34 9.52
N LYS A 63 19.13 -2.71 8.56
CA LYS A 63 19.66 -1.33 8.68
C LYS A 63 18.77 -0.27 8.00
N VAL A 64 17.61 -0.66 7.50
CA VAL A 64 16.68 0.26 6.83
C VAL A 64 15.99 1.11 7.88
N THR A 65 16.12 2.43 7.76
CA THR A 65 15.50 3.39 8.69
C THR A 65 14.64 4.42 7.97
N LYS A 66 14.83 4.61 6.67
CA LYS A 66 14.06 5.54 5.84
C LYS A 66 12.92 4.81 5.14
N ALA A 67 11.82 5.50 4.94
CA ALA A 67 10.69 5.01 4.16
C ALA A 67 10.23 6.01 3.11
N GLU A 68 9.70 5.46 2.02
CA GLU A 68 8.93 6.18 1.01
C GLU A 68 7.62 5.42 0.77
N VAL A 69 6.50 6.13 0.83
CA VAL A 69 5.18 5.61 0.44
C VAL A 69 4.76 6.35 -0.81
N HIS A 70 4.68 5.63 -1.92
CA HIS A 70 4.26 6.12 -3.24
C HIS A 70 2.78 5.84 -3.41
N LEU A 71 2.00 6.90 -3.64
CA LEU A 71 0.56 6.84 -3.85
C LEU A 71 0.26 7.30 -5.28
N GLU A 72 -0.04 6.34 -6.14
CA GLU A 72 -0.27 6.58 -7.57
C GLU A 72 -1.77 6.69 -7.87
N PRO A 73 -2.28 7.89 -8.19
CA PRO A 73 -3.65 8.07 -8.64
C PRO A 73 -3.83 7.51 -10.05
N GLY A 74 -4.98 6.93 -10.32
CA GLY A 74 -5.31 6.39 -11.65
C GLY A 74 -5.98 5.01 -11.59
N TRP A 75 -6.18 4.46 -10.39
CA TRP A 75 -6.92 3.22 -10.23
C TRP A 75 -8.41 3.48 -10.25
N LYS A 76 -9.16 2.68 -11.01
CA LYS A 76 -10.62 2.63 -10.92
C LYS A 76 -10.99 1.47 -10.02
N LEU A 77 -11.75 1.74 -8.96
CA LEU A 77 -12.27 0.70 -8.04
C LEU A 77 -13.04 -0.41 -8.77
N GLU A 78 -13.69 -0.06 -9.89
CA GLU A 78 -14.44 -0.97 -10.77
C GLU A 78 -13.56 -2.04 -11.43
N GLU A 79 -12.25 -1.79 -11.57
CA GLU A 79 -11.29 -2.72 -12.15
C GLU A 79 -10.70 -3.69 -11.11
N VAL A 80 -11.04 -3.51 -9.82
CA VAL A 80 -10.65 -4.43 -8.76
C VAL A 80 -11.47 -5.69 -8.91
N LYS A 81 -10.82 -6.76 -9.42
CA LYS A 81 -11.43 -8.09 -9.44
C LYS A 81 -11.81 -8.45 -8.00
N GLN A 82 -13.08 -8.79 -7.80
CA GLN A 82 -13.47 -9.43 -6.56
C GLN A 82 -12.58 -10.67 -6.38
N PRO A 83 -11.91 -10.82 -5.23
CA PRO A 83 -11.12 -12.00 -4.98
C PRO A 83 -12.02 -13.22 -5.10
N ARG A 84 -11.50 -14.31 -5.69
CA ARG A 84 -12.18 -15.60 -5.61
C ARG A 84 -12.21 -16.06 -4.16
N ASP A 85 -13.12 -16.98 -3.81
CA ASP A 85 -13.23 -17.50 -2.45
C ASP A 85 -11.86 -17.91 -1.87
N GLY A 86 -11.40 -17.13 -0.89
CA GLY A 86 -10.13 -17.35 -0.19
C GLY A 86 -8.89 -16.67 -0.79
N GLU A 87 -9.02 -15.90 -1.87
CA GLU A 87 -7.99 -14.96 -2.32
C GLU A 87 -8.06 -13.66 -1.50
N GLU A 88 -6.92 -13.12 -1.14
CA GLU A 88 -6.84 -11.84 -0.43
C GLU A 88 -6.72 -10.69 -1.43
N ILE A 89 -7.26 -9.54 -1.07
CA ILE A 89 -7.09 -8.32 -1.86
C ILE A 89 -5.73 -7.73 -1.51
N LEU A 90 -4.87 -7.63 -2.52
CA LEU A 90 -3.57 -6.99 -2.41
C LEU A 90 -3.67 -5.64 -3.11
N ILE A 91 -3.37 -4.58 -2.39
CA ILE A 91 -3.61 -3.19 -2.82
C ILE A 91 -2.32 -2.49 -3.27
N GLY A 92 -1.19 -3.16 -3.14
CA GLY A 92 0.10 -2.58 -3.47
C GLY A 92 1.26 -3.54 -3.22
N SER A 93 2.46 -3.03 -3.35
CA SER A 93 3.70 -3.77 -3.17
C SER A 93 4.64 -3.03 -2.24
N ILE A 94 5.47 -3.81 -1.55
CA ILE A 94 6.62 -3.28 -0.82
C ILE A 94 7.89 -3.90 -1.33
N TRP A 95 8.96 -3.12 -1.30
CA TRP A 95 10.30 -3.62 -1.52
C TRP A 95 11.30 -2.78 -0.73
N MET A 96 12.36 -3.42 -0.26
CA MET A 96 13.45 -2.70 0.40
C MET A 96 14.67 -2.66 -0.52
N THR A 97 15.04 -1.45 -0.92
CA THR A 97 16.31 -1.17 -1.60
C THR A 97 17.36 -0.80 -0.56
N THR A 98 18.58 -0.49 -0.99
CA THR A 98 19.73 -0.26 -0.09
C THR A 98 19.47 0.91 0.88
N GLY A 99 18.93 0.60 2.07
CA GLY A 99 18.67 1.56 3.15
C GLY A 99 17.29 2.21 3.15
N VAL A 100 16.39 1.88 2.21
CA VAL A 100 15.06 2.49 2.09
C VAL A 100 13.98 1.42 1.99
N PHE A 101 12.93 1.57 2.80
CA PHE A 101 11.69 0.83 2.70
C PHE A 101 10.77 1.56 1.72
N GLN A 102 10.37 0.91 0.64
CA GLN A 102 9.48 1.50 -0.34
C GLN A 102 8.16 0.74 -0.32
N ALA A 103 7.07 1.47 -0.13
CA ALA A 103 5.71 0.99 -0.27
C ALA A 103 5.05 1.73 -1.43
N MET A 104 4.32 1.01 -2.27
CA MET A 104 3.65 1.58 -3.42
C MET A 104 2.23 1.07 -3.48
N GLN A 105 1.30 2.00 -3.56
CA GLN A 105 -0.11 1.69 -3.66
C GLN A 105 -0.75 2.57 -4.73
N ARG A 106 -1.59 1.95 -5.55
CA ARG A 106 -2.47 2.70 -6.43
C ARG A 106 -3.70 3.16 -5.66
N ILE A 107 -4.13 4.38 -5.91
CA ILE A 107 -5.30 4.98 -5.28
C ILE A 107 -6.23 5.57 -6.34
N THR A 108 -7.47 5.86 -5.96
CA THR A 108 -8.37 6.59 -6.84
C THR A 108 -7.99 8.06 -6.92
N ASN A 109 -8.42 8.75 -7.97
CA ASN A 109 -8.18 10.19 -8.12
C ASN A 109 -8.85 11.00 -7.01
N GLU A 110 -10.02 10.57 -6.54
CA GLU A 110 -10.76 11.21 -5.44
C GLU A 110 -10.04 11.05 -4.10
N ALA A 111 -9.48 9.86 -3.85
CA ALA A 111 -8.67 9.60 -2.67
C ALA A 111 -7.40 10.46 -2.68
N ALA A 112 -6.75 10.61 -3.85
CA ALA A 112 -5.53 11.41 -3.98
C ALA A 112 -5.75 12.88 -3.59
N ALA A 113 -6.86 13.49 -4.05
CA ALA A 113 -7.20 14.87 -3.70
C ALA A 113 -7.42 15.03 -2.18
N SER A 114 -8.15 14.11 -1.56
CA SER A 114 -8.42 14.13 -0.12
C SER A 114 -7.13 13.95 0.70
N ILE A 115 -6.28 12.99 0.31
CA ILE A 115 -5.00 12.73 0.97
C ILE A 115 -4.08 13.94 0.85
N LEU A 116 -4.01 14.57 -0.32
CA LEU A 116 -3.20 15.78 -0.52
C LEU A 116 -3.68 16.93 0.38
N GLN A 117 -4.99 17.15 0.51
CA GLN A 117 -5.53 18.14 1.44
C GLN A 117 -5.14 17.84 2.89
N MET A 118 -5.21 16.58 3.31
CA MET A 118 -4.83 16.15 4.65
C MET A 118 -3.31 16.30 4.91
N LEU A 119 -2.48 16.05 3.91
CA LEU A 119 -1.03 16.30 3.97
C LEU A 119 -0.70 17.79 4.07
N ILE A 120 -1.38 18.64 3.28
CA ILE A 120 -1.23 20.10 3.34
C ILE A 120 -1.65 20.65 4.71
N ALA A 121 -2.65 20.04 5.34
CA ALA A 121 -3.16 20.45 6.65
C ALA A 121 -2.41 19.82 7.84
N ASP A 122 -1.29 19.13 7.59
CA ASP A 122 -0.49 18.39 8.59
C ASP A 122 -1.32 17.41 9.43
N LYS A 123 -2.32 16.78 8.81
CA LYS A 123 -3.25 15.81 9.44
C LYS A 123 -2.85 14.36 9.26
N ILE A 124 -1.79 14.08 8.51
CA ILE A 124 -1.22 12.73 8.36
C ILE A 124 0.17 12.76 8.99
N ARG A 125 0.34 12.05 10.10
CA ARG A 125 1.61 11.91 10.81
C ARG A 125 2.19 10.51 10.68
N PHE A 126 1.34 9.52 10.43
CA PHE A 126 1.74 8.13 10.30
C PHE A 126 1.14 7.50 9.05
N ALA A 127 1.94 6.68 8.38
CA ALA A 127 1.49 5.73 7.38
C ALA A 127 1.76 4.32 7.89
N CYS A 128 0.69 3.57 8.16
CA CYS A 128 0.73 2.23 8.72
C CYS A 128 0.48 1.22 7.61
N VAL A 129 1.42 0.28 7.41
CA VAL A 129 1.39 -0.68 6.32
C VAL A 129 1.34 -2.09 6.89
N THR A 130 0.28 -2.82 6.56
CA THR A 130 0.18 -4.26 6.80
C THR A 130 0.51 -5.00 5.53
N THR A 131 1.45 -5.94 5.60
CA THR A 131 1.93 -6.69 4.43
C THR A 131 1.93 -8.19 4.66
N THR A 132 2.03 -8.92 3.55
CA THR A 132 2.51 -10.30 3.59
C THR A 132 3.94 -10.36 4.14
N PRO A 133 4.40 -11.50 4.70
CA PRO A 133 5.77 -11.63 5.16
C PRO A 133 6.75 -11.36 4.04
N LEU A 134 7.74 -10.53 4.32
CA LEU A 134 8.79 -10.25 3.36
C LEU A 134 9.51 -11.53 2.91
N HIS A 135 9.59 -11.69 1.59
CA HIS A 135 10.41 -12.69 0.92
C HIS A 135 11.41 -11.98 0.01
N TYR A 136 12.70 -12.24 0.18
CA TYR A 136 13.79 -11.55 -0.52
C TYR A 136 13.66 -10.01 -0.54
N ARG A 137 13.24 -9.42 0.59
CA ARG A 137 13.00 -7.97 0.77
C ARG A 137 11.83 -7.39 -0.02
N THR A 138 10.99 -8.24 -0.61
CA THR A 138 9.75 -7.85 -1.29
C THR A 138 8.54 -8.42 -0.57
N GLY A 139 7.39 -7.75 -0.69
CA GLY A 139 6.13 -8.18 -0.09
C GLY A 139 4.96 -7.45 -0.75
N GLU A 140 3.75 -7.77 -0.34
CA GLU A 140 2.53 -7.21 -0.90
C GLU A 140 1.73 -6.52 0.21
N ILE A 141 1.17 -5.35 -0.10
CA ILE A 141 0.39 -4.55 0.83
C ILE A 141 -1.02 -5.14 0.90
N ARG A 142 -1.45 -5.46 2.12
CA ARG A 142 -2.84 -5.81 2.45
C ARG A 142 -3.63 -4.59 2.89
N ARG A 143 -3.00 -3.73 3.69
CA ARG A 143 -3.61 -2.53 4.24
C ARG A 143 -2.61 -1.39 4.28
N LEU A 144 -3.06 -0.20 3.91
CA LEU A 144 -2.40 1.06 4.17
C LEU A 144 -3.40 1.96 4.88
N THR A 145 -3.01 2.49 6.02
CA THR A 145 -3.79 3.48 6.75
C THR A 145 -2.95 4.73 6.94
N LEU A 146 -3.57 5.90 6.70
CA LEU A 146 -2.95 7.20 6.96
C LEU A 146 -3.63 7.80 8.18
N GLN A 147 -2.87 8.09 9.24
CA GLN A 147 -3.41 8.45 10.55
C GLN A 147 -2.69 9.67 11.14
N MET A 148 -3.39 10.38 12.03
CA MET A 148 -2.84 11.51 12.79
C MET A 148 -2.14 11.06 14.08
N ASP A 149 -2.64 10.00 14.69
CA ASP A 149 -2.04 9.34 15.85
C ASP A 149 -2.07 7.82 15.67
N LEU A 150 -1.39 7.10 16.56
CA LEU A 150 -1.37 5.63 16.60
C LEU A 150 -2.32 5.08 17.68
N ALA A 151 -3.10 5.95 18.33
CA ALA A 151 -3.93 5.57 19.48
C ALA A 151 -5.21 4.83 19.06
N ASP A 152 -5.60 4.94 17.79
CA ASP A 152 -6.86 4.40 17.25
C ASP A 152 -6.79 2.93 16.77
N ASP A 153 -5.66 2.22 16.90
CA ASP A 153 -5.52 0.80 16.51
C ASP A 153 -5.63 -0.16 17.72
N GLU A 154 -6.59 0.07 18.64
CA GLU A 154 -6.88 -0.86 19.76
C GLU A 154 -7.47 -2.22 19.31
N ASP A 155 -7.80 -2.41 18.03
CA ASP A 155 -8.45 -3.63 17.51
C ASP A 155 -7.59 -4.47 16.54
N VAL A 156 -6.26 -4.33 16.55
CA VAL A 156 -5.38 -5.29 15.83
C VAL A 156 -5.01 -6.43 16.78
N GLU A 157 -5.96 -7.34 17.01
CA GLU A 157 -5.67 -8.60 17.72
C GLU A 157 -4.68 -9.48 16.91
N PRO A 158 -3.73 -10.16 17.59
CA PRO A 158 -2.71 -11.02 16.98
C PRO A 158 -3.20 -12.37 16.42
#